data_AF-A0A8T5UZN8-F1
#
_entry.id   AF-A0A8T5UZN8-F1
#
_cell.length_a   1.000
_cell.length_b   1.000
_cell.length_c   1.000
_cell.angle_alpha   90.00
_cell.angle_beta   90.00
_cell.angle_gamma   90.00
#
_symmetry.space_group_name_H-M   'P 1'
#
loop_
_entity.id
_entity.type
_entity.pdbx_description
1 polymer ?
#
loop_
_entity_poly.entity_id
_entity_poly.type
_entity_poly.pdbx_seq_one_letter_code
_entity_poly.pdbx_strand_id
1 'polypeptide(L)' 'MIKKIVLAGIWVTDQDIAREFYIEKLGFEVQMDTVMKNGYRWLEVVPPGADTALTIAKPYLGQKDVSVGVFSYSTWL' A
#
# COMPACT_ATOMS: atom_id res chain seq x y z
N MET A 1 -0.71 -24.99 7.35
CA MET A 1 -1.96 -24.49 6.74
C MET A 1 -2.03 -22.97 6.92
N ILE A 2 -2.33 -22.22 5.86
CA ILE A 2 -2.42 -20.74 5.89
C ILE A 2 -3.76 -20.34 6.52
N LYS A 3 -3.77 -19.32 7.39
CA LYS A 3 -4.95 -18.94 8.19
C LYS A 3 -5.58 -17.60 7.82
N LYS A 4 -4.80 -16.63 7.34
CA LYS A 4 -5.30 -15.28 7.03
C LYS A 4 -4.45 -14.56 5.99
N ILE A 5 -5.06 -13.58 5.34
CA ILE A 5 -4.38 -12.57 4.54
C ILE A 5 -4.10 -11.38 5.46
N VAL A 6 -2.82 -11.02 5.63
CA VAL A 6 -2.41 -9.93 6.53
C VAL A 6 -2.30 -8.60 5.78
N LEU A 7 -1.91 -8.65 4.50
CA LEU A 7 -1.70 -7.47 3.67
C LEU A 7 -2.35 -7.66 2.30
N ALA A 8 -3.02 -6.61 1.82
CA ALA A 8 -3.49 -6.49 0.45
C ALA A 8 -2.91 -5.23 -0.18
N GLY A 9 -2.19 -5.37 -1.30
CA GLY A 9 -1.58 -4.25 -2.00
C GLY A 9 -2.57 -3.55 -2.94
N ILE A 10 -2.60 -2.22 -2.90
CA ILE A 10 -3.36 -1.40 -3.84
C ILE A 10 -2.45 -0.34 -4.47
N TRP A 11 -2.63 -0.13 -5.77
CA TRP A 11 -1.83 0.83 -6.52
C TRP A 11 -2.51 2.19 -6.57
N VAL A 12 -1.73 3.23 -6.32
CA VAL A 12 -2.18 4.62 -6.39
C VAL A 12 -1.21 5.45 -7.23
N THR A 13 -1.73 6.49 -7.85
CA THR A 13 -0.93 7.47 -8.59
C THR A 13 -0.13 8.37 -7.65
N ASP A 14 -0.69 8.67 -6.47
CA ASP A 14 -0.12 9.53 -5.45
C ASP A 14 -0.40 8.95 -4.05
N GLN A 15 0.67 8.65 -3.30
CA GLN A 15 0.57 8.05 -1.97
C GLN A 15 0.13 9.05 -0.91
N ASP A 16 0.38 10.35 -1.07
CA ASP A 16 -0.03 11.38 -0.10
C ASP A 16 -1.52 11.64 -0.20
N ILE A 17 -2.04 11.80 -1.42
CA ILE A 17 -3.49 11.95 -1.66
C ILE A 17 -4.25 10.70 -1.17
N ALA A 18 -3.71 9.52 -1.46
CA ALA A 18 -4.31 8.27 -0.98
C ALA A 18 -4.31 8.20 0.55
N ARG A 19 -3.20 8.55 1.21
CA ARG A 19 -3.10 8.59 2.67
C ARG A 19 -4.18 9.49 3.28
N GLU A 20 -4.33 10.71 2.77
CA GLU A 20 -5.37 11.64 3.23
C GLU A 20 -6.77 11.05 3.04
N PHE A 21 -7.05 10.46 1.88
CA PHE A 21 -8.35 9.83 1.63
C PHE A 21 -8.65 8.70 2.62
N TYR A 22 -7.72 7.76 2.82
CA TYR A 22 -7.94 6.63 3.73
C TYR A 22 -8.06 7.06 5.20
N ILE A 23 -7.29 8.05 5.64
CA ILE A 23 -7.34 8.51 7.04
C ILE A 23 -8.52 9.47 7.25
N GLU A 24 -8.57 10.56 6.50
CA GLU A 24 -9.49 11.67 6.78
C GLU A 24 -10.92 11.41 6.28
N LYS A 25 -11.09 10.60 5.22
CA LYS A 25 -12.43 10.28 4.68
C LYS A 25 -12.95 8.94 5.17
N LEU A 26 -12.09 7.92 5.25
CA LEU A 26 -12.49 6.57 5.63
C LEU A 26 -12.18 6.21 7.09
N GLY A 27 -11.42 7.03 7.81
CA GLY A 27 -11.11 6.81 9.22
C GLY A 27 -10.11 5.68 9.48
N PHE A 28 -9.27 5.35 8.50
CA PHE A 28 -8.24 4.31 8.67
C PHE A 28 -7.08 4.85 9.50
N GLU A 29 -6.37 3.93 10.15
CA GLU A 29 -5.18 4.23 10.93
C GLU A 29 -3.93 3.88 10.13
N VAL A 30 -2.85 4.66 10.31
CA VAL A 30 -1.55 4.33 9.72
C VAL A 30 -0.91 3.24 10.56
N GLN A 31 -0.69 2.07 9.96
CA GLN A 31 0.06 1.00 10.61
C GLN A 31 1.56 1.16 10.40
N MET A 32 1.98 1.56 9.20
CA MET A 32 3.39 1.81 8.88
C MET A 32 3.52 2.87 7.79
N ASP A 33 4.43 3.81 7.96
CA ASP A 33 4.77 4.81 6.94
C ASP A 33 6.28 5.07 7.01
N THR A 34 7.05 4.49 6.09
CA THR A 34 8.51 4.55 6.11
C THR A 34 9.09 4.53 4.71
N VAL A 35 10.13 5.32 4.48
CA VAL A 35 10.94 5.27 3.25
C VAL A 35 12.01 4.19 3.41
N MET A 36 11.94 3.17 2.56
CA MET A 36 12.90 2.09 2.48
C MET A 36 14.24 2.58 1.91
N LYS A 37 15.31 1.79 2.11
CA LYS A 37 16.68 2.13 1.68
C LYS A 37 16.80 2.42 0.17
N ASN A 38 15.91 1.86 -0.65
CA ASN A 38 15.87 2.07 -2.09
C ASN A 38 15.06 3.31 -2.52
N GLY A 39 14.66 4.16 -1.56
CA GLY A 39 13.86 5.37 -1.82
C GLY A 39 12.37 5.12 -1.98
N TYR A 40 11.90 3.88 -1.90
CA TYR A 40 10.49 3.54 -1.97
C TYR A 40 9.78 3.81 -0.66
N ARG A 41 8.63 4.47 -0.71
CA ARG A 41 7.80 4.65 0.48
C ARG A 41 6.87 3.45 0.65
N TRP A 42 7.02 2.81 1.79
CA TRP A 42 6.13 1.76 2.28
C TRP A 42 5.08 2.40 3.19
N LEU A 43 3.82 2.39 2.73
CA LEU A 43 2.68 2.95 3.43
C LEU A 43 1.63 1.86 3.62
N GLU A 44 1.23 1.62 4.87
CA GLU A 44 0.19 0.68 5.27
C GLU A 44 -0.88 1.40 6.08
N VAL A 45 -2.14 1.20 5.68
CA VAL A 45 -3.31 1.72 6.39
C VAL A 45 -4.24 0.56 6.76
N VAL A 46 -4.85 0.64 7.93
CA VAL A 46 -5.72 -0.41 8.46
C VAL A 46 -7.08 0.18 8.86
N PRO A 47 -8.21 -0.43 8.45
CA PRO A 47 -9.50 -0.06 8.99
C PRO A 47 -9.54 -0.33 10.50
N PRO A 48 -10.19 0.51 11.32
CA PRO A 48 -10.31 0.28 12.75
C PRO A 48 -10.92 -1.10 13.06
N GLY A 49 -10.24 -1.89 13.90
CA GLY A 49 -10.67 -3.23 14.30
C GLY A 49 -10.44 -4.34 13.25
N ALA A 50 -9.81 -4.04 12.11
CA ALA A 50 -9.45 -5.05 11.12
C ALA A 50 -8.05 -5.65 11.38
N ASP A 51 -7.91 -6.93 11.07
CA ASP A 51 -6.65 -7.67 11.14
C ASP A 51 -5.79 -7.54 9.87
N THR A 52 -6.40 -7.10 8.76
CA THR A 52 -5.78 -7.02 7.43
C THR A 52 -5.55 -5.56 7.08
N ALA A 53 -4.32 -5.23 6.68
CA ALA A 53 -3.95 -3.90 6.26
C ALA A 53 -3.84 -3.77 4.74
N LEU A 54 -4.00 -2.54 4.25
CA LEU A 54 -3.81 -2.17 2.86
C LEU A 54 -2.44 -1.53 2.68
N THR A 55 -1.61 -2.11 1.82
CA THR A 55 -0.36 -1.47 1.40
C THR A 55 -0.65 -0.53 0.25
N ILE A 56 -0.48 0.77 0.47
CA ILE A 56 -0.63 1.81 -0.53
C ILE A 56 0.67 1.89 -1.33
N ALA A 57 0.67 1.33 -2.53
CA ALA A 57 1.85 1.19 -3.38
C ALA A 57 1.85 2.22 -4.53
N LYS A 58 3.04 2.71 -4.89
CA LYS A 58 3.25 3.57 -6.07
C LYS A 58 4.20 2.88 -7.05
N PRO A 59 3.93 2.83 -8.36
CA PRO A 59 4.88 2.22 -9.31
C PRO A 59 6.24 2.92 -9.26
N TYR A 60 7.33 2.15 -9.36
CA TYR A 60 8.68 2.73 -9.44
C TYR A 60 8.89 3.49 -10.75
N LEU A 61 9.70 4.54 -10.70
CA LEU A 61 10.13 5.32 -11.87
C LEU A 61 10.68 4.39 -12.96
N GLY A 62 9.92 4.20 -14.03
CA GLY A 62 10.25 3.30 -15.15
C GLY A 62 9.12 2.36 -15.54
N GLN A 63 8.16 2.10 -14.63
CA GLN A 63 6.97 1.31 -14.91
C GLN A 63 5.87 2.23 -15.46
N LYS A 64 5.94 2.56 -16.75
CA LYS A 64 4.81 3.16 -17.47
C LYS A 64 3.69 2.11 -17.56
N ASP A 65 2.46 2.54 -17.30
CA ASP A 65 1.23 1.75 -17.45
C ASP A 65 0.98 0.63 -16.42
N VAL A 66 1.28 0.88 -15.14
CA VAL A 66 0.70 0.04 -14.07
C VAL A 66 -0.75 0.49 -13.86
N SER A 67 -1.67 -0.15 -14.57
CA SER A 67 -3.10 0.00 -14.35
C SER A 67 -3.44 -0.32 -12.90
N VAL A 68 -4.21 0.55 -12.26
CA VAL A 68 -4.78 0.27 -10.93
C VAL A 68 -5.54 -1.06 -11.00
N GLY A 69 -5.16 -2.04 -10.18
CA GLY A 69 -5.75 -3.39 -10.17
C GLY A 69 -4.85 -4.54 -10.67
N VAL A 70 -3.59 -4.28 -11.03
CA VAL A 70 -2.63 -5.34 -11.39
C VAL A 70 -1.92 -5.90 -10.15
N PHE A 71 -1.81 -7.22 -10.01
CA PHE A 71 -1.04 -7.84 -8.92
C PHE A 71 0.46 -7.55 -9.11
N SER A 72 1.06 -6.87 -8.13
CA SER A 72 2.52 -6.69 -8.04
C SER A 72 3.14 -7.92 -7.42
N TYR A 73 4.10 -8.54 -8.10
CA TYR A 73 4.97 -9.55 -7.51
C TYR A 73 6.36 -8.92 -7.36
N SER A 74 6.86 -8.83 -6.12
CA SER A 74 8.26 -8.48 -5.88
C SER A 74 9.14 -9.68 -6.24
N THR A 75 9.91 -9.61 -7.32
CA THR A 75 11.04 -10.51 -7.51
C THR A 75 12.20 -10.00 -6.65
N TRP A 76 12.38 -10.61 -5.48
CA TRP A 76 13.66 -10.55 -4.77
C TRP A 76 14.56 -11.63 -5.38
N LEU A 77 15.25 -11.28 -6.45
CA LEU A 77 16.44 -11.95 -6.97
C LEU A 77 17.44 -10.88 -7.42
#